data_AF-A0A4U8YMZ9-F1
#
_entry.id   AF-A0A4U8YMZ9-F1
#
_cell.length_a   1.000
_cell.length_b   1.000
_cell.length_c   1.000
_cell.angle_alpha   90.00
_cell.angle_beta   90.00
_cell.angle_gamma   90.00
#
_symmetry.space_group_name_H-M   'P 1'
#
loop_
_entity.id
_entity.type
_entity.pdbx_description
1 polymer ?
#
loop_
_entity_poly.entity_id
_entity_poly.type
_entity_poly.pdbx_seq_one_letter_code
_entity_poly.pdbx_strand_id
1 'polypeptide(L)'
;MPQSLHTLTDSESIVEMGAAGGDFSVAEGLRRLVVLGDGQAIYKAGLHWNGFDVADGLTAVIGLRDAESLYKCGWMWKGFDYARGMDALFSWAGARYIYLAGLNWSTFDAARGLEALTRAGDPEQICYAGFHWKRFDYEQGMTSLLEIASPEHLYKAGARWPVFDYAAAWDVMETQVAEGEKWREEAFDQPFWRQALRCIWLRKRSPDDPVKIPMPKGATKEKRQGGSWSL
;
A
#
# COMPACT_ATOMS: atom_id res chain seq x y z
N MET A 1 41.57 -2.38 23.39
CA MET A 1 42.00 -2.28 21.98
C MET A 1 40.74 -2.04 21.16
N PRO A 2 40.59 -0.90 20.45
CA PRO A 2 39.44 -0.71 19.58
C PRO A 2 39.46 -1.82 18.50
N GLN A 3 38.36 -2.54 18.34
CA GLN A 3 38.22 -3.52 17.27
C GLN A 3 38.15 -2.78 15.93
N SER A 4 38.92 -3.22 14.95
CA SER A 4 38.89 -2.63 13.61
C SER A 4 37.59 -3.02 12.90
N LEU A 5 36.91 -2.05 12.27
CA LEU A 5 35.70 -2.28 11.48
C LEU A 5 35.87 -3.38 10.41
N HIS A 6 37.10 -3.62 9.94
CA HIS A 6 37.41 -4.63 8.94
C HIS A 6 37.31 -6.08 9.44
N THR A 7 37.30 -6.30 10.76
CA THR A 7 37.16 -7.65 11.34
C THR A 7 35.72 -8.03 11.64
N LEU A 8 34.77 -7.09 11.53
CA LEU A 8 33.36 -7.38 11.73
C LEU A 8 32.72 -7.93 10.45
N THR A 9 32.13 -9.11 10.58
CA THR A 9 31.53 -9.84 9.48
C THR A 9 30.01 -9.82 9.52
N ASP A 10 29.40 -9.45 10.63
CA ASP A 10 27.96 -9.36 10.80
C ASP A 10 27.47 -7.91 10.94
N SER A 11 26.30 -7.65 10.37
CA SER A 11 25.70 -6.32 10.33
C SER A 11 25.28 -5.82 11.71
N GLU A 12 24.88 -6.73 12.61
CA GLU A 12 24.37 -6.38 13.94
C GLU A 12 25.47 -5.75 14.81
N SER A 13 26.64 -6.38 14.89
CA SER A 13 27.79 -5.85 15.60
C SER A 13 28.21 -4.48 15.06
N ILE A 14 28.13 -4.25 13.74
CA ILE A 14 28.44 -2.94 13.13
C ILE A 14 27.43 -1.89 13.58
N VAL A 15 26.13 -2.22 13.60
CA VAL A 15 25.06 -1.33 14.09
C VAL A 15 25.26 -1.00 15.56
N GLU A 16 25.55 -1.99 16.41
CA GLU A 16 25.78 -1.80 17.84
C GLU A 16 27.00 -0.92 18.12
N MET A 17 28.12 -1.14 17.42
CA MET A 17 29.30 -0.28 17.59
C MET A 17 29.02 1.17 17.19
N GLY A 18 28.31 1.40 16.09
CA GLY A 18 27.97 2.76 15.68
C GLY A 18 26.98 3.45 16.63
N ALA A 19 26.10 2.69 17.28
CA ALA A 19 25.19 3.20 18.30
C ALA A 19 25.92 3.53 19.61
N ALA A 20 26.96 2.76 19.97
CA ALA A 20 27.80 3.02 21.14
C ALA A 20 28.67 4.30 20.98
N GLY A 21 28.94 4.72 19.74
CA GLY A 21 29.70 5.93 19.43
C GLY A 21 31.22 5.77 19.60
N GLY A 22 31.89 6.83 20.06
CA GLY A 22 33.35 6.88 20.18
C GLY A 22 34.06 7.21 18.86
N ASP A 23 35.14 6.49 18.54
CA ASP A 23 35.93 6.67 17.30
C ASP A 23 35.29 5.97 16.07
N PHE A 24 34.00 5.62 16.14
CA PHE A 24 33.29 4.94 15.07
C PHE A 24 33.11 5.85 13.84
N SER A 25 33.64 5.42 12.69
CA SER A 25 33.41 6.11 11.42
C SER A 25 32.06 5.69 10.83
N VAL A 26 31.06 6.56 10.95
CA VAL A 26 29.71 6.38 10.37
C VAL A 26 29.77 6.05 8.88
N ALA A 27 30.60 6.76 8.12
CA ALA A 27 30.71 6.55 6.68
C ALA A 27 31.30 5.16 6.34
N GLU A 28 32.30 4.69 7.08
CA GLU A 28 32.86 3.34 6.88
C GLU A 28 31.91 2.25 7.33
N GLY A 29 31.21 2.46 8.46
CA GLY A 29 30.15 1.57 8.92
C GLY A 29 29.06 1.39 7.86
N LEU A 30 28.56 2.49 7.29
CA LEU A 30 27.54 2.45 6.26
C LEU A 30 28.03 1.72 5.00
N ARG A 31 29.25 2.03 4.52
CA ARG A 31 29.86 1.30 3.40
C ARG A 31 29.93 -0.20 3.67
N ARG A 32 30.29 -0.59 4.89
CA ARG A 32 30.36 -2.00 5.27
C ARG A 32 28.99 -2.68 5.24
N LEU A 33 27.96 -2.02 5.75
CA LEU A 33 26.58 -2.53 5.69
C LEU A 33 26.07 -2.69 4.25
N VAL A 34 26.45 -1.77 3.35
CA VAL A 34 26.15 -1.90 1.91
C VAL A 34 26.83 -3.13 1.30
N VAL A 35 28.11 -3.37 1.62
CA VAL A 35 28.84 -4.57 1.16
C VAL A 35 28.20 -5.87 1.67
N LEU A 36 27.66 -5.84 2.90
CA LEU A 36 26.92 -6.97 3.46
C LEU A 36 25.52 -7.13 2.86
N GLY A 37 25.02 -6.12 2.13
CA GLY A 37 23.71 -6.16 1.48
C GLY A 37 22.54 -6.08 2.47
N ASP A 38 22.75 -5.55 3.68
CA ASP A 38 21.76 -5.60 4.75
C ASP A 38 21.01 -4.26 4.88
N GLY A 39 19.90 -4.15 4.14
CA GLY A 39 19.04 -2.97 4.18
C GLY A 39 18.44 -2.71 5.58
N GLN A 40 18.13 -3.77 6.34
CA GLN A 40 17.56 -3.64 7.67
C GLN A 40 18.58 -3.05 8.65
N ALA A 41 19.84 -3.46 8.55
CA ALA A 41 20.92 -2.88 9.34
C ALA A 41 21.16 -1.40 8.98
N ILE A 42 21.10 -1.04 7.69
CA ILE A 42 21.19 0.36 7.26
C ILE A 42 20.03 1.18 7.85
N TYR A 43 18.81 0.65 7.80
CA TYR A 43 17.64 1.27 8.45
C TYR A 43 17.89 1.51 9.95
N LYS A 44 18.37 0.50 10.69
CA LYS A 44 18.69 0.61 12.12
C LYS A 44 19.80 1.65 12.37
N ALA A 45 20.84 1.66 11.54
CA ALA A 45 21.92 2.64 11.62
C ALA A 45 21.38 4.08 11.55
N GLY A 46 20.45 4.36 10.65
CA GLY A 46 19.82 5.69 10.54
C GLY A 46 18.95 6.10 11.73
N LEU A 47 18.57 5.17 12.61
CA LEU A 47 17.87 5.49 13.86
C LEU A 47 18.80 5.72 15.05
N HIS A 48 19.97 5.09 15.04
CA HIS A 48 20.78 4.92 16.25
C HIS A 48 22.16 5.60 16.16
N TRP A 49 22.71 5.80 14.96
CA TRP A 49 24.05 6.36 14.82
C TRP A 49 24.01 7.88 14.89
N ASN A 50 24.83 8.45 15.79
CA ASN A 50 25.02 9.89 15.83
C ASN A 50 25.80 10.35 14.58
N GLY A 51 25.29 11.39 13.90
CA GLY A 51 25.90 11.89 12.66
C GLY A 51 25.61 11.06 11.41
N PHE A 52 24.60 10.17 11.45
CA PHE A 52 24.14 9.45 10.25
C PHE A 52 23.64 10.41 9.18
N ASP A 53 24.19 10.30 7.97
CA ASP A 53 23.71 11.02 6.80
C ASP A 53 22.53 10.26 6.16
N VAL A 54 21.34 10.84 6.26
CA VAL A 54 20.09 10.27 5.76
C VAL A 54 20.08 10.16 4.23
N ALA A 55 20.73 11.08 3.52
CA ALA A 55 20.77 11.05 2.06
C ALA A 55 21.67 9.92 1.55
N ASP A 56 22.81 9.68 2.20
CA ASP A 56 23.68 8.54 1.90
C ASP A 56 23.00 7.22 2.27
N GLY A 57 22.37 7.15 3.45
CA GLY A 57 21.58 6.00 3.88
C GLY A 57 20.45 5.64 2.91
N LEU A 58 19.72 6.65 2.42
CA LEU A 58 18.65 6.45 1.44
C LEU A 58 19.22 5.92 0.12
N THR A 59 20.35 6.49 -0.34
CA THR A 59 21.04 6.02 -1.54
C THR A 59 21.43 4.54 -1.41
N ALA A 60 21.97 4.15 -0.26
CA ALA A 60 22.34 2.78 0.04
C ALA A 60 21.13 1.83 -0.02
N VAL A 61 20.03 2.14 0.68
CA VAL A 61 18.82 1.29 0.70
C VAL A 61 18.19 1.17 -0.69
N ILE A 62 18.12 2.28 -1.45
CA ILE A 62 17.64 2.24 -2.84
C ILE A 62 18.54 1.36 -3.71
N GLY A 63 19.87 1.47 -3.55
CA GLY A 63 20.84 0.66 -4.29
C GLY A 63 20.70 -0.84 -4.03
N LEU A 64 20.35 -1.23 -2.80
CA LEU A 64 20.07 -2.62 -2.44
C LEU A 64 18.71 -3.12 -2.92
N ARG A 65 17.83 -2.22 -3.38
CA ARG A 65 16.46 -2.53 -3.77
C ARG A 65 15.66 -3.27 -2.69
N ASP A 66 15.91 -2.95 -1.43
CA ASP A 66 15.16 -3.49 -0.29
C ASP A 66 13.93 -2.63 -0.03
N ALA A 67 12.78 -3.10 -0.52
CA ALA A 67 11.51 -2.39 -0.41
C ALA A 67 11.03 -2.22 1.04
N GLU A 68 11.30 -3.20 1.90
CA GLU A 68 10.88 -3.15 3.31
C GLU A 68 11.66 -2.09 4.07
N SER A 69 12.97 -2.12 3.91
CA SER A 69 13.85 -1.14 4.55
C SER A 69 13.57 0.25 4.01
N LEU A 70 13.34 0.40 2.69
CA LEU A 70 12.97 1.69 2.09
C LEU A 70 11.67 2.25 2.70
N TYR A 71 10.64 1.41 2.82
CA TYR A 71 9.39 1.77 3.46
C TYR A 71 9.60 2.23 4.91
N LYS A 72 10.35 1.46 5.71
CA LYS A 72 10.64 1.77 7.12
C LYS A 72 11.43 3.08 7.27
N CYS A 73 12.39 3.33 6.38
CA CYS A 73 13.14 4.58 6.34
C CYS A 73 12.20 5.78 6.16
N GLY A 74 11.28 5.73 5.17
CA GLY A 74 10.33 6.83 4.96
C GLY A 74 9.33 7.04 6.09
N TRP A 75 9.09 6.00 6.89
CA TRP A 75 8.22 6.11 8.06
C TRP A 75 8.93 6.70 9.28
N MET A 76 10.21 6.36 9.51
CA MET A 76 10.88 6.60 10.78
C MET A 76 12.04 7.60 10.74
N TRP A 77 12.69 7.79 9.59
CA TRP A 77 13.85 8.68 9.49
C TRP A 77 13.44 10.15 9.43
N LYS A 78 14.05 10.97 10.27
CA LYS A 78 13.90 12.44 10.21
C LYS A 78 14.68 12.97 9.03
N GLY A 79 14.06 13.83 8.21
CA GLY A 79 14.70 14.38 7.02
C GLY A 79 14.73 13.43 5.82
N PHE A 80 13.93 12.35 5.83
CA PHE A 80 13.77 11.47 4.68
C PHE A 80 13.29 12.24 3.44
N ASP A 81 13.96 12.02 2.31
CA ASP A 81 13.54 12.56 1.01
C ASP A 81 12.43 11.67 0.43
N TYR A 82 11.18 12.07 0.70
CA TYR A 82 10.00 11.36 0.23
C TYR A 82 9.88 11.32 -1.28
N ALA A 83 10.36 12.32 -2.01
CA ALA A 83 10.29 12.32 -3.47
C ALA A 83 11.16 11.20 -4.04
N ARG A 84 12.45 11.15 -3.65
CA ARG A 84 13.34 10.03 -4.04
C ARG A 84 12.83 8.69 -3.55
N GLY A 85 12.33 8.63 -2.31
CA GLY A 85 11.78 7.41 -1.74
C GLY A 85 10.60 6.87 -2.55
N MET A 86 9.66 7.74 -2.93
CA MET A 86 8.50 7.37 -3.75
C MET A 86 8.92 6.95 -5.16
N ASP A 87 9.84 7.68 -5.81
CA ASP A 87 10.31 7.33 -7.15
C ASP A 87 10.92 5.92 -7.18
N ALA A 88 11.73 5.58 -6.17
CA ALA A 88 12.29 4.24 -6.03
C ALA A 88 11.19 3.21 -5.73
N LEU A 89 10.32 3.48 -4.76
CA LEU A 89 9.26 2.56 -4.35
C LEU A 89 8.30 2.25 -5.52
N PHE A 90 7.88 3.26 -6.28
CA PHE A 90 6.95 3.10 -7.41
C PHE A 90 7.60 2.46 -8.64
N SER A 91 8.93 2.51 -8.75
CA SER A 91 9.66 1.93 -9.88
C SER A 91 9.84 0.43 -9.75
N TRP A 92 10.05 -0.10 -8.53
CA TRP A 92 10.45 -1.49 -8.37
C TRP A 92 9.98 -2.19 -7.09
N ALA A 93 9.35 -1.50 -6.15
CA ALA A 93 8.88 -2.16 -4.94
C ALA A 93 7.59 -2.95 -5.21
N GLY A 94 7.37 -3.99 -4.41
CA GLY A 94 6.13 -4.75 -4.45
C GLY A 94 4.93 -3.92 -3.99
N ALA A 95 3.75 -4.24 -4.51
CA ALA A 95 2.48 -3.56 -4.24
C ALA A 95 2.23 -3.34 -2.74
N ARG A 96 2.57 -4.33 -1.91
CA ARG A 96 2.44 -4.25 -0.45
C ARG A 96 3.12 -3.01 0.15
N TYR A 97 4.36 -2.70 -0.25
CA TYR A 97 5.08 -1.58 0.34
C TYR A 97 4.59 -0.22 -0.19
N ILE A 98 4.08 -0.19 -1.42
CA ILE A 98 3.38 0.99 -1.97
C ILE A 98 2.11 1.26 -1.15
N TYR A 99 1.31 0.23 -0.87
CA TYR A 99 0.14 0.33 0.01
C TYR A 99 0.50 0.84 1.41
N LEU A 100 1.51 0.24 2.05
CA LEU A 100 1.96 0.64 3.39
C LEU A 100 2.50 2.08 3.42
N ALA A 101 3.22 2.51 2.39
CA ALA A 101 3.65 3.90 2.27
C ALA A 101 2.45 4.86 2.20
N GLY A 102 1.40 4.50 1.46
CA GLY A 102 0.17 5.30 1.40
C GLY A 102 -0.61 5.40 2.70
N LEU A 103 -0.38 4.49 3.65
CA LEU A 103 -0.90 4.59 5.01
C LEU A 103 -0.07 5.50 5.90
N ASN A 104 1.26 5.34 5.84
CA ASN A 104 2.15 5.78 6.91
C ASN A 104 3.06 6.96 6.54
N TRP A 105 3.28 7.22 5.24
CA TRP A 105 4.11 8.34 4.82
C TRP A 105 3.32 9.64 4.83
N SER A 106 3.92 10.68 5.41
CA SER A 106 3.27 11.97 5.63
C SER A 106 2.98 12.75 4.33
N THR A 107 3.80 12.53 3.30
CA THR A 107 3.76 13.24 2.01
C THR A 107 3.49 12.30 0.83
N PHE A 108 2.80 11.18 1.07
CA PHE A 108 2.50 10.20 0.02
C PHE A 108 1.61 10.79 -1.09
N ASP A 109 2.04 10.60 -2.33
CA ASP A 109 1.24 10.91 -3.52
C ASP A 109 0.32 9.73 -3.85
N ALA A 110 -0.94 9.81 -3.41
CA ALA A 110 -1.92 8.75 -3.60
C ALA A 110 -2.27 8.48 -5.07
N ALA A 111 -2.20 9.49 -5.94
CA ALA A 111 -2.52 9.29 -7.37
C ALA A 111 -1.42 8.47 -8.04
N ARG A 112 -0.16 8.89 -7.89
CA ARG A 112 1.01 8.13 -8.38
C ARG A 112 1.11 6.76 -7.74
N GLY A 113 0.78 6.66 -6.45
CA GLY A 113 0.75 5.41 -5.71
C GLY A 113 -0.26 4.43 -6.29
N LEU A 114 -1.46 4.88 -6.63
CA LEU A 114 -2.48 4.03 -7.26
C LEU A 114 -2.04 3.57 -8.65
N GLU A 115 -1.48 4.45 -9.49
CA GLU A 115 -0.90 4.05 -10.78
C GLU A 115 0.17 2.95 -10.63
N ALA A 116 1.02 3.07 -9.60
CA ALA A 116 2.03 2.08 -9.31
C ALA A 116 1.45 0.76 -8.81
N LEU A 117 0.39 0.78 -7.98
CA LEU A 117 -0.35 -0.41 -7.58
C LEU A 117 -1.01 -1.10 -8.77
N THR A 118 -1.65 -0.35 -9.66
CA THR A 118 -2.27 -0.87 -10.88
C THR A 118 -1.24 -1.56 -11.76
N ARG A 119 -0.07 -0.94 -11.96
CA ARG A 119 1.04 -1.56 -12.71
C ARG A 119 1.57 -2.83 -12.05
N ALA A 120 1.60 -2.87 -10.73
CA ALA A 120 2.01 -4.06 -9.99
C ALA A 120 0.97 -5.19 -10.09
N GLY A 121 -0.27 -4.90 -10.47
CA GLY A 121 -1.30 -5.89 -10.77
C GLY A 121 -1.79 -6.66 -9.54
N ASP A 122 -1.67 -6.10 -8.34
CA ASP A 122 -2.08 -6.75 -7.10
C ASP A 122 -3.47 -6.25 -6.67
N PRO A 123 -4.54 -7.04 -6.89
CA PRO A 123 -5.90 -6.61 -6.59
C PRO A 123 -6.15 -6.46 -5.08
N GLU A 124 -5.41 -7.16 -4.23
CA GLU A 124 -5.56 -7.05 -2.77
C GLU A 124 -5.12 -5.66 -2.31
N GLN A 125 -3.95 -5.22 -2.76
CA GLN A 125 -3.39 -3.93 -2.34
C GLN A 125 -4.17 -2.76 -2.94
N ILE A 126 -4.71 -2.89 -4.15
CA ILE A 126 -5.64 -1.90 -4.74
C ILE A 126 -6.93 -1.81 -3.91
N CYS A 127 -7.51 -2.95 -3.57
CA CYS A 127 -8.74 -3.03 -2.76
C CYS A 127 -8.52 -2.37 -1.39
N TYR A 128 -7.41 -2.69 -0.72
CA TYR A 128 -7.04 -2.15 0.58
C TYR A 128 -6.67 -0.67 0.55
N ALA A 129 -6.03 -0.18 -0.52
CA ALA A 129 -5.82 1.25 -0.72
C ALA A 129 -7.16 2.00 -0.72
N GLY A 130 -8.19 1.49 -1.41
CA GLY A 130 -9.53 2.09 -1.41
C GLY A 130 -10.25 2.05 -0.06
N PHE A 131 -9.86 1.17 0.86
CA PHE A 131 -10.40 1.11 2.22
C PHE A 131 -9.73 2.10 3.18
N HIS A 132 -8.42 2.30 3.02
CA HIS A 132 -7.59 2.83 4.10
C HIS A 132 -6.85 4.12 3.74
N TRP A 133 -6.59 4.38 2.46
CA TRP A 133 -5.93 5.62 2.07
C TRP A 133 -6.85 6.82 2.29
N LYS A 134 -6.26 7.94 2.75
CA LYS A 134 -7.00 9.20 3.01
C LYS A 134 -7.63 9.77 1.73
N ARG A 135 -6.94 9.58 0.60
CA ARG A 135 -7.36 9.94 -0.75
C ARG A 135 -7.17 8.71 -1.63
N PHE A 136 -8.20 8.37 -2.40
CA PHE A 136 -8.17 7.25 -3.33
C PHE A 136 -9.10 7.60 -4.50
N ASP A 137 -8.64 7.35 -5.72
CA ASP A 137 -9.44 7.50 -6.92
C ASP A 137 -10.21 6.19 -7.15
N TYR A 138 -11.48 6.19 -6.77
CA TYR A 138 -12.35 5.01 -6.89
C TYR A 138 -12.64 4.63 -8.34
N GLU A 139 -12.61 5.57 -9.27
CA GLU A 139 -12.85 5.30 -10.70
C GLU A 139 -11.65 4.57 -11.31
N GLN A 140 -10.44 5.09 -11.06
CA GLN A 140 -9.21 4.43 -11.48
C GLN A 140 -9.03 3.07 -10.78
N GLY A 141 -9.29 3.01 -9.47
CA GLY A 141 -9.23 1.76 -8.71
C GLY A 141 -10.21 0.72 -9.23
N MET A 142 -11.43 1.13 -9.59
CA MET A 142 -12.45 0.25 -10.17
C MET A 142 -11.98 -0.30 -11.52
N THR A 143 -11.51 0.58 -12.40
CA THR A 143 -10.96 0.18 -13.72
C THR A 143 -9.87 -0.86 -13.56
N SER A 144 -8.95 -0.64 -12.63
CA SER A 144 -7.83 -1.56 -12.35
C SER A 144 -8.32 -2.93 -11.86
N LEU A 145 -9.30 -2.97 -10.94
CA LEU A 145 -9.85 -4.23 -10.44
C LEU A 145 -10.65 -5.00 -11.50
N LEU A 146 -11.34 -4.29 -12.39
CA LEU A 146 -12.05 -4.89 -13.52
C LEU A 146 -11.08 -5.51 -14.53
N GLU A 147 -9.96 -4.83 -14.83
CA GLU A 147 -8.92 -5.34 -15.73
C GLU A 147 -8.20 -6.56 -15.17
N ILE A 148 -7.85 -6.54 -13.87
CA ILE A 148 -7.28 -7.71 -13.17
C ILE A 148 -8.31 -8.83 -13.08
N ALA A 149 -9.60 -8.47 -13.07
CA ALA A 149 -10.74 -9.36 -13.02
C ALA A 149 -10.61 -10.33 -11.83
N SER A 150 -10.53 -9.80 -10.60
CA SER A 150 -10.49 -10.64 -9.39
C SER A 150 -11.86 -10.62 -8.69
N PRO A 151 -12.68 -11.68 -8.80
CA PRO A 151 -14.00 -11.74 -8.18
C PRO A 151 -14.01 -11.43 -6.69
N GLU A 152 -13.02 -11.96 -5.96
CA GLU A 152 -12.85 -11.71 -4.52
C GLU A 152 -12.71 -10.21 -4.21
N HIS A 153 -11.82 -9.54 -4.92
CA HIS A 153 -11.48 -8.15 -4.63
C HIS A 153 -12.53 -7.18 -5.16
N LEU A 154 -13.22 -7.54 -6.25
CA LEU A 154 -14.43 -6.84 -6.70
C LEU A 154 -15.54 -6.92 -5.65
N TYR A 155 -15.82 -8.12 -5.12
CA TYR A 155 -16.80 -8.28 -4.03
C TYR A 155 -16.42 -7.45 -2.80
N LYS A 156 -15.18 -7.59 -2.31
CA LYS A 156 -14.66 -6.85 -1.15
C LYS A 156 -14.74 -5.33 -1.36
N ALA A 157 -14.39 -4.85 -2.56
CA ALA A 157 -14.50 -3.44 -2.92
C ALA A 157 -15.96 -2.98 -2.90
N GLY A 158 -16.88 -3.69 -3.55
CA GLY A 158 -18.31 -3.34 -3.54
C GLY A 158 -18.97 -3.40 -2.17
N ALA A 159 -18.41 -4.16 -1.22
CA ALA A 159 -18.90 -4.21 0.14
C ALA A 159 -18.50 -2.98 0.99
N ARG A 160 -17.46 -2.23 0.59
CA ARG A 160 -16.80 -1.23 1.46
C ARG A 160 -16.49 0.11 0.80
N TRP A 161 -16.26 0.15 -0.50
CA TRP A 161 -15.96 1.38 -1.22
C TRP A 161 -17.21 2.27 -1.26
N PRO A 162 -17.08 3.58 -1.00
CA PRO A 162 -18.19 4.51 -1.09
C PRO A 162 -18.67 4.70 -2.52
N VAL A 163 -17.79 4.57 -3.53
CA VAL A 163 -18.14 4.66 -4.94
C VAL A 163 -17.73 3.35 -5.61
N PHE A 164 -18.68 2.66 -6.24
CA PHE A 164 -18.45 1.33 -6.82
C PHE A 164 -19.46 1.03 -7.94
N ASP A 165 -18.99 0.43 -9.03
CA ASP A 165 -19.85 -0.03 -10.13
C ASP A 165 -20.20 -1.52 -9.96
N TYR A 166 -21.31 -1.76 -9.26
CA TYR A 166 -21.81 -3.11 -9.01
C TYR A 166 -22.17 -3.89 -10.27
N ALA A 167 -22.60 -3.21 -11.34
CA ALA A 167 -23.04 -3.89 -12.55
C ALA A 167 -21.83 -4.48 -13.29
N ALA A 168 -20.81 -3.65 -13.53
CA ALA A 168 -19.58 -4.10 -14.18
C ALA A 168 -18.88 -5.20 -13.37
N ALA A 169 -18.80 -5.04 -12.04
CA ALA A 169 -18.22 -6.07 -11.17
C ALA A 169 -19.02 -7.38 -11.19
N TRP A 170 -20.35 -7.31 -11.22
CA TRP A 170 -21.19 -8.50 -11.30
C TRP A 170 -20.98 -9.26 -12.60
N ASP A 171 -20.88 -8.56 -13.74
CA ASP A 171 -20.64 -9.19 -15.04
C ASP A 171 -19.29 -9.96 -15.04
N VAL A 172 -18.26 -9.43 -14.39
CA VAL A 172 -16.98 -10.15 -14.21
C VAL A 172 -17.16 -11.41 -13.35
N MET A 173 -17.87 -11.30 -12.22
CA MET A 173 -18.12 -12.44 -11.33
C MET A 173 -18.99 -13.53 -11.99
N GLU A 174 -19.92 -13.16 -12.88
CA GLU A 174 -20.71 -14.12 -13.67
C GLU A 174 -19.86 -14.83 -14.73
N THR A 175 -18.92 -14.10 -15.34
CA THR A 175 -18.03 -14.62 -16.39
C THR A 175 -17.02 -15.62 -15.80
N GLN A 176 -16.50 -15.36 -14.61
CA GLN A 176 -15.56 -16.25 -13.92
C GLN A 176 -16.29 -17.25 -13.04
N VAL A 177 -16.86 -18.27 -13.67
CA VAL A 177 -17.80 -19.20 -13.02
C VAL A 177 -17.23 -19.83 -11.75
N ALA A 178 -16.00 -20.35 -11.79
CA ALA A 178 -15.41 -21.09 -10.67
C ALA A 178 -14.91 -20.16 -9.56
N GLU A 179 -14.08 -19.17 -9.90
CA GLU A 179 -13.51 -18.23 -8.94
C GLU A 179 -14.58 -17.29 -8.36
N GLY A 180 -15.62 -16.99 -9.13
CA GLY A 180 -16.73 -16.12 -8.76
C GLY A 180 -17.88 -16.82 -8.05
N GLU A 181 -18.00 -18.16 -8.04
CA GLU A 181 -19.10 -18.89 -7.39
C GLU A 181 -19.29 -18.45 -5.94
N LYS A 182 -18.22 -18.58 -5.13
CA LYS A 182 -18.21 -18.18 -3.73
C LYS A 182 -18.66 -16.73 -3.54
N TRP A 183 -18.14 -15.81 -4.34
CA TRP A 183 -18.39 -14.38 -4.16
C TRP A 183 -19.77 -13.96 -4.64
N ARG A 184 -20.34 -14.67 -5.62
CA ARG A 184 -21.75 -14.51 -6.00
C ARG A 184 -22.68 -14.97 -4.89
N GLU A 185 -22.38 -16.08 -4.22
CA GLU A 185 -23.12 -16.54 -3.04
C GLU A 185 -23.09 -15.47 -1.93
N GLU A 186 -21.90 -15.03 -1.54
CA GLU A 186 -21.69 -13.99 -0.52
C GLU A 186 -22.39 -12.66 -0.87
N ALA A 187 -22.44 -12.29 -2.16
CA ALA A 187 -23.13 -11.10 -2.64
C ALA A 187 -24.65 -11.13 -2.40
N PHE A 188 -25.27 -12.31 -2.31
CA PHE A 188 -26.70 -12.42 -1.98
C PHE A 188 -27.00 -12.11 -0.51
N ASP A 189 -26.04 -12.35 0.38
CA ASP A 189 -26.19 -12.10 1.81
C ASP A 189 -25.75 -10.69 2.22
N GLN A 190 -24.82 -10.10 1.48
CA GLN A 190 -24.30 -8.77 1.77
C GLN A 190 -25.33 -7.67 1.41
N PRO A 191 -25.73 -6.77 2.34
CA PRO A 191 -26.85 -5.85 2.12
C PRO A 191 -26.74 -4.90 0.93
N PHE A 192 -25.54 -4.35 0.67
CA PHE A 192 -25.30 -3.43 -0.44
C PHE A 192 -25.32 -4.16 -1.78
N TRP A 193 -24.65 -5.32 -1.86
CA TRP A 193 -24.68 -6.18 -3.03
C TRP A 193 -26.09 -6.66 -3.35
N ARG A 194 -26.81 -7.21 -2.38
CA ARG A 194 -28.20 -7.66 -2.56
C ARG A 194 -29.11 -6.56 -3.07
N GLN A 195 -28.96 -5.33 -2.55
CA GLN A 195 -29.71 -4.17 -3.06
C GLN A 195 -29.31 -3.85 -4.50
N ALA A 196 -28.02 -3.81 -4.81
CA ALA A 196 -27.52 -3.52 -6.16
C ALA A 196 -27.97 -4.58 -7.19
N LEU A 197 -27.94 -5.87 -6.84
CA LEU A 197 -28.38 -6.98 -7.69
C LEU A 197 -29.87 -6.88 -8.05
N ARG A 198 -30.71 -6.51 -7.08
CA ARG A 198 -32.12 -6.20 -7.37
C ARG A 198 -32.24 -5.09 -8.42
N CYS A 199 -31.42 -4.05 -8.34
CA CYS A 199 -31.41 -2.97 -9.31
C CYS A 199 -30.98 -3.45 -10.71
N ILE A 200 -29.90 -4.22 -10.76
CA ILE A 200 -29.35 -4.78 -12.00
C ILE A 200 -30.40 -5.62 -12.72
N TRP A 201 -31.07 -6.53 -11.99
CA TRP A 201 -32.08 -7.41 -12.58
C TRP A 201 -33.37 -6.70 -12.96
N LEU A 202 -33.82 -5.71 -12.18
CA LEU A 202 -34.98 -4.90 -12.55
C LEU A 202 -34.75 -4.14 -13.85
N ARG A 203 -33.56 -3.55 -14.04
CA ARG A 203 -33.18 -2.90 -15.31
C ARG A 203 -33.13 -3.87 -16.48
N LYS A 204 -32.56 -5.08 -16.29
CA LYS A 204 -32.53 -6.11 -17.34
C LYS A 204 -33.96 -6.53 -17.78
N ARG A 205 -34.95 -6.45 -16.87
CA ARG A 205 -36.35 -6.84 -17.13
C ARG A 205 -37.20 -5.72 -17.77
N SER A 206 -36.95 -4.46 -17.42
CA SER A 206 -37.72 -3.31 -17.90
C SER A 206 -36.79 -2.18 -18.36
N PRO A 207 -36.25 -2.24 -19.59
CA PRO A 207 -35.29 -1.24 -20.08
C PRO A 207 -35.86 0.18 -20.20
N ASP A 208 -37.17 0.28 -20.47
CA ASP A 208 -37.87 1.53 -20.76
C ASP A 208 -38.47 2.24 -19.53
N ASP A 209 -38.36 1.65 -18.33
CA ASP A 209 -38.94 2.19 -17.10
C ASP A 209 -37.83 2.73 -16.17
N PRO A 210 -37.67 4.08 -16.06
CA PRO A 210 -36.64 4.68 -15.22
C PRO A 210 -37.06 4.61 -13.76
N VAL A 211 -36.98 3.42 -13.16
CA VAL A 211 -37.10 3.29 -11.71
C VAL A 211 -35.99 4.14 -11.10
N LYS A 212 -36.36 5.22 -10.40
CA LYS A 212 -35.45 6.01 -9.56
C LYS A 212 -35.10 5.16 -8.35
N ILE A 213 -34.12 4.27 -8.51
CA ILE A 213 -33.73 3.37 -7.43
C ILE A 213 -32.77 4.13 -6.51
N PRO A 214 -33.08 4.25 -5.20
CA PRO A 214 -32.15 4.84 -4.27
C PRO A 214 -30.91 3.95 -4.18
N MET A 215 -29.78 4.47 -4.67
CA MET A 215 -28.46 3.95 -4.35
C MET A 215 -28.32 3.84 -2.82
N PRO A 216 -27.67 2.79 -2.29
CA PRO A 216 -27.48 2.65 -0.86
C PRO A 216 -26.88 3.93 -0.27
N LYS A 217 -27.61 4.54 0.66
CA LYS A 217 -27.17 5.76 1.35
C LYS A 217 -25.96 5.41 2.23
N GLY A 218 -24.81 5.97 1.87
CA GLY A 218 -23.49 5.66 2.46
C GLY A 218 -22.32 6.07 1.53
N ALA A 219 -22.59 6.21 0.23
CA ALA A 219 -21.65 6.66 -0.80
C ALA A 219 -21.26 8.16 -0.73
N THR A 220 -22.07 8.99 -0.05
CA THR A 220 -21.78 10.40 0.18
C THR A 220 -21.65 10.64 1.68
N LYS A 221 -20.44 10.96 2.14
CA LYS A 221 -20.08 11.21 3.54
C LYS A 221 -21.04 12.19 4.23
N GLU A 222 -21.82 11.73 5.19
CA GLU A 222 -22.13 12.56 6.35
C GLU A 222 -20.87 12.63 7.23
N LYS A 223 -20.44 13.85 7.55
CA LYS A 223 -19.34 14.11 8.49
C LYS A 223 -19.68 13.46 9.83
N ARG A 224 -19.09 12.30 10.13
CA ARG A 224 -19.02 11.83 11.52
C ARG A 224 -18.01 12.70 12.26
N GLN A 225 -18.54 13.65 13.04
CA GLN A 225 -17.77 14.35 14.06
C GLN A 225 -17.23 13.33 15.06
N GLY A 226 -15.94 13.46 15.39
CA GLY A 226 -15.33 13.00 16.64
C GLY A 226 -15.50 11.52 17.00
N GLY A 227 -14.62 10.67 16.49
CA GLY A 227 -14.40 9.33 17.03
C GLY A 227 -12.91 9.09 17.24
N SER A 228 -12.46 9.24 18.49
CA SER A 228 -11.13 8.83 18.94
C SER A 228 -10.98 7.31 18.76
N TRP A 229 -9.92 6.88 18.09
CA TRP A 229 -9.50 5.48 18.12
C TRP A 229 -8.27 5.38 19.00
N SER A 230 -8.42 4.71 20.15
CA SER A 230 -7.28 4.21 20.92
C SER A 230 -6.78 2.94 20.23
N LEU A 231 -5.45 2.86 20.07
CA LEU A 231 -4.72 1.71 19.52
C LEU A 231 -4.92 0.44 20.34
#